data_AF-A0A839TP39-F1
#
_entry.id   AF-A0A839TP39-F1
#
_cell.length_a   1.000
_cell.length_b   1.000
_cell.length_c   1.000
_cell.angle_alpha   90.00
_cell.angle_beta   90.00
_cell.angle_gamma   90.00
#
_symmetry.space_group_name_H-M   'P 1'
#
loop_
_entity.id
_entity.type
_entity.pdbx_description
1 polymer ?
#
loop_
_entity_poly.entity_id
_entity_poly.type
_entity_poly.pdbx_seq_one_letter_code
_entity_poly.pdbx_strand_id
1 'polypeptide(L)'
;MNQDPYKGGTEVGRVRRLYILPSVRRFGIRRLLMDSVITEDKKYYQMLVLKTDNLAAALFYQSIGFSVKSDSDEDTHFVKLS
;
A
#
# COMPACT_ATOMS: atom_id res chain seq x y z
N MET A 1 -8.68 -3.86 6.65
CA MET A 1 -8.67 -2.66 5.79
C MET A 1 -9.72 -1.71 6.35
N ASN A 2 -9.45 -0.40 6.45
CA ASN A 2 -10.48 0.59 6.81
C ASN A 2 -10.65 1.55 5.64
N GLN A 3 -11.89 1.97 5.36
CA GLN A 3 -12.15 3.11 4.48
C GLN A 3 -11.31 4.31 4.93
N ASP A 4 -10.75 5.05 3.98
CA ASP A 4 -9.97 6.24 4.29
C ASP A 4 -10.88 7.33 4.87
N PRO A 5 -10.71 7.75 6.13
CA PRO A 5 -11.58 8.75 6.75
C PRO A 5 -11.32 10.18 6.24
N TYR A 6 -10.28 10.41 5.43
CA TYR A 6 -9.87 11.74 4.95
C TYR A 6 -10.23 12.02 3.50
N LYS A 7 -10.68 11.02 2.75
CA LYS A 7 -11.19 11.18 1.38
C LYS A 7 -12.63 10.72 1.33
N GLY A 8 -13.56 11.67 1.16
CA GLY A 8 -15.01 11.42 1.10
C GLY A 8 -15.51 10.63 -0.12
N GLY A 9 -14.63 9.88 -0.80
CA GLY A 9 -14.99 9.02 -1.93
C GLY A 9 -14.72 7.57 -1.56
N THR A 10 -15.71 6.71 -1.79
CA THR A 10 -15.73 5.25 -1.54
C THR A 10 -14.66 4.46 -2.30
N GLU A 11 -13.73 5.14 -2.98
CA GLU A 11 -12.85 4.61 -4.02
C GLU A 11 -11.37 4.55 -3.58
N VAL A 12 -11.03 4.98 -2.36
CA VAL A 12 -9.65 4.92 -1.84
C VAL A 12 -9.55 4.02 -0.60
N GLY A 13 -8.80 2.93 -0.75
CA GLY A 13 -8.48 2.01 0.35
C GLY A 13 -7.16 2.39 1.01
N ARG A 14 -7.08 2.38 2.35
CA ARG A 14 -5.83 2.63 3.08
C ARG A 14 -5.22 1.34 3.59
N VAL A 15 -4.04 1.01 3.06
CA VAL A 15 -3.23 -0.11 3.55
C VAL A 15 -2.62 0.30 4.89
N ARG A 16 -3.04 -0.37 5.97
CA ARG A 16 -2.48 -0.19 7.32
C ARG A 16 -1.84 -1.48 7.80
N ARG A 17 -0.63 -1.36 8.37
CA ARG A 17 0.09 -2.42 9.13
C ARG A 17 0.42 -3.69 8.34
N LEU A 18 1.22 -3.60 7.27
CA LEU A 18 1.88 -4.79 6.70
C LEU A 18 3.18 -5.13 7.46
N TYR A 19 3.04 -5.76 8.62
CA TYR A 19 4.21 -6.21 9.39
C TYR A 19 4.71 -7.55 8.88
N ILE A 20 5.94 -7.54 8.36
CA ILE A 20 6.65 -8.76 8.00
C ILE A 20 7.91 -8.84 8.84
N LEU A 21 8.03 -9.96 9.56
CA LEU A 21 9.19 -10.28 10.39
C LEU A 21 10.47 -10.12 9.55
N PRO A 22 11.51 -9.45 10.06
CA PRO A 22 12.76 -9.24 9.33
C PRO A 22 13.35 -10.51 8.72
N SER A 23 13.22 -11.64 9.43
CA SER A 23 13.72 -12.96 9.04
C SER A 23 13.09 -13.54 7.76
N VAL A 24 11.91 -13.06 7.34
CA VAL A 24 11.20 -13.59 6.15
C VAL A 24 11.16 -12.60 4.98
N ARG A 25 11.87 -11.46 5.07
CA ARG A 25 11.83 -10.36 4.07
C ARG A 25 12.50 -10.67 2.72
N ARG A 26 13.08 -11.86 2.53
CA ARG A 26 13.80 -12.25 1.30
C ARG A 26 13.19 -13.42 0.53
N PHE A 27 12.04 -13.95 0.95
CA PHE A 27 11.41 -15.12 0.33
C PHE A 27 10.26 -14.79 -0.63
N GLY A 28 10.12 -13.52 -1.06
CA GLY A 28 9.00 -13.12 -1.94
C GLY A 28 7.61 -13.13 -1.29
N ILE A 29 7.48 -13.62 -0.05
CA ILE A 29 6.23 -13.68 0.73
C ILE A 29 5.56 -12.30 0.81
N ARG A 30 6.36 -11.23 0.98
CA ARG A 30 5.86 -9.86 1.03
C ARG A 30 5.13 -9.46 -0.25
N ARG A 31 5.65 -9.90 -1.41
CA ARG A 31 5.05 -9.61 -2.72
C ARG A 31 3.78 -10.41 -2.91
N LEU A 32 3.79 -11.72 -2.64
CA LEU A 32 2.59 -12.57 -2.74
C LEU A 32 1.43 -12.07 -1.87
N LEU A 33 1.73 -11.66 -0.65
CA LEU A 33 0.72 -11.15 0.27
C LEU A 33 0.16 -9.82 -0.22
N MET A 34 1.00 -8.92 -0.76
CA MET A 34 0.51 -7.67 -1.34
C MET A 34 -0.21 -7.85 -2.67
N ASP A 35 0.21 -8.76 -3.52
CA ASP A 35 -0.48 -9.07 -4.77
C ASP A 35 -1.90 -9.60 -4.45
N SER A 36 -2.04 -10.40 -3.39
CA SER A 36 -3.35 -10.89 -2.92
C SER A 36 -4.24 -9.75 -2.41
N VAL A 37 -3.69 -8.85 -1.58
CA VAL A 37 -4.41 -7.66 -1.07
C VAL A 37 -4.85 -6.76 -2.23
N ILE A 38 -3.93 -6.44 -3.16
CA ILE A 38 -4.22 -5.61 -4.33
C ILE A 38 -5.32 -6.24 -5.19
N THR A 39 -5.28 -7.56 -5.39
CA THR A 39 -6.28 -8.28 -6.19
C THR A 39 -7.67 -8.26 -5.56
N GLU A 40 -7.76 -8.40 -4.24
CA GLU A 40 -9.02 -8.32 -3.52
C GLU A 40 -9.55 -6.88 -3.49
N ASP A 41 -8.67 -5.91 -3.24
CA ASP A 41 -9.01 -4.50 -3.11
C ASP A 41 -9.47 -3.86 -4.43
N LYS A 42 -9.01 -4.36 -5.58
CA LYS A 42 -9.51 -3.93 -6.92
C LYS A 42 -11.02 -4.00 -7.06
N LYS A 43 -11.69 -4.86 -6.29
CA LYS A 43 -13.15 -5.02 -6.33
C LYS A 43 -13.88 -3.86 -5.63
N TYR A 44 -13.19 -3.13 -4.76
CA TYR A 44 -13.79 -2.17 -3.85
C TYR A 44 -13.19 -0.77 -3.98
N TYR A 45 -11.96 -0.65 -4.47
CA TYR A 45 -11.20 0.58 -4.50
C TYR A 45 -10.55 0.80 -5.87
N GLN A 46 -10.46 2.07 -6.28
CA GLN A 46 -9.74 2.51 -7.48
C GLN A 46 -8.29 2.94 -7.17
N MET A 47 -7.97 3.15 -5.90
CA MET A 47 -6.65 3.55 -5.45
C MET A 47 -6.35 3.00 -4.07
N LEU A 48 -5.11 2.58 -3.85
CA LEU A 48 -4.59 2.31 -2.52
C LEU A 48 -3.58 3.37 -2.11
N VAL A 49 -3.65 3.77 -0.85
CA VAL A 49 -2.67 4.69 -0.23
C VAL A 49 -2.03 4.05 1.00
N LEU A 50 -0.79 4.41 1.27
CA LEU A 50 -0.06 3.97 2.46
C LEU A 50 0.86 5.07 2.99
N LYS A 51 1.26 4.92 4.25
CA LYS A 51 2.28 5.76 4.90
C LYS A 51 3.40 4.87 5.41
N THR A 52 4.63 5.24 5.08
CA THR A 52 5.85 4.61 5.59
C THR A 52 6.95 5.66 5.69
N ASP A 53 7.70 5.62 6.78
CA ASP A 53 8.94 6.35 7.06
C ASP A 53 10.19 5.46 6.91
N ASN A 54 9.98 4.14 6.78
CA ASN A 54 11.05 3.17 6.58
C ASN A 54 11.48 3.11 5.09
N LEU A 55 12.75 3.43 4.81
CA LEU A 55 13.31 3.43 3.46
C LEU A 55 13.23 2.06 2.75
N ALA A 56 13.48 0.96 3.46
CA ALA A 56 13.40 -0.37 2.88
C ALA A 56 11.95 -0.76 2.52
N ALA A 57 10.97 -0.28 3.30
CA ALA A 57 9.56 -0.43 2.94
C ALA A 57 9.18 0.47 1.76
N ALA A 58 9.67 1.71 1.70
CA ALA A 58 9.44 2.62 0.58
C ALA A 58 9.96 2.04 -0.74
N LEU A 59 11.20 1.53 -0.76
CA LEU A 59 11.79 0.86 -1.92
C LEU A 59 11.00 -0.38 -2.35
N PHE A 60 10.52 -1.16 -1.38
CA PHE A 60 9.67 -2.31 -1.66
C PHE A 60 8.34 -1.90 -2.31
N TYR A 61 7.64 -0.89 -1.77
CA TYR A 61 6.36 -0.47 -2.33
C TYR A 61 6.53 0.09 -3.74
N GLN A 62 7.60 0.85 -3.98
CA GLN A 62 7.97 1.30 -5.32
C GLN A 62 8.24 0.15 -6.29
N SER A 63 8.92 -0.91 -5.85
CA SER A 63 9.20 -2.06 -6.71
C SER A 63 7.97 -2.89 -7.10
N ILE A 64 6.84 -2.73 -6.38
CA ILE A 64 5.57 -3.38 -6.70
C ILE A 64 4.53 -2.41 -7.30
N GLY A 65 4.96 -1.22 -7.75
CA GLY A 65 4.13 -0.30 -8.54
C GLY A 65 3.51 0.87 -7.78
N PHE A 66 3.84 1.05 -6.50
CA PHE A 66 3.44 2.28 -5.81
C PHE A 66 4.32 3.46 -6.24
N SER A 67 3.69 4.61 -6.45
CA SER A 67 4.36 5.89 -6.65
C SER A 67 4.51 6.62 -5.32
N VAL A 68 5.59 7.39 -5.18
CA VAL A 68 5.80 8.28 -4.03
C VAL A 68 4.87 9.49 -4.15
N LYS A 69 4.35 9.94 -3.01
CA LYS A 69 3.59 11.18 -2.88
C LYS A 69 4.33 12.09 -1.91
N SER A 70 4.89 13.18 -2.43
CA SER A 70 5.63 14.17 -1.65
C SER A 70 4.74 15.20 -0.96
N ASP A 71 3.50 15.34 -1.42
CA ASP A 71 2.67 16.51 -1.11
C ASP A 71 1.56 16.20 -0.09
N SER A 72 1.79 15.22 0.79
CA SER A 72 0.79 14.79 1.79
C SER A 72 1.46 14.31 3.08
N ASP A 73 1.00 14.85 4.21
CA ASP A 73 1.37 14.37 5.53
C ASP A 73 0.65 13.05 5.89
N GLU A 74 -0.40 12.69 5.16
CA GLU A 74 -1.27 11.56 5.49
C GLU A 74 -0.83 10.25 4.84
N ASP A 75 -0.24 10.32 3.66
CA ASP A 75 0.15 9.18 2.83
C ASP A 75 1.42 9.50 2.04
N THR A 76 2.40 8.59 2.10
CA THR A 76 3.68 8.78 1.40
C THR A 76 3.73 8.06 0.05
N HIS A 77 2.83 7.09 -0.18
CA HIS A 77 2.79 6.35 -1.43
C HIS A 77 1.35 6.01 -1.83
N PHE A 78 1.12 5.85 -3.13
CA PHE A 78 -0.16 5.42 -3.70
C PHE A 78 0.04 4.49 -4.90
N VAL A 79 -0.98 3.68 -5.20
CA VAL A 79 -1.07 2.92 -6.45
C VAL A 79 -2.50 3.00 -6.98
N LYS A 80 -2.66 3.19 -8.29
CA LYS A 80 -3.97 3.11 -8.95
C LYS A 80 -4.27 1.66 -9.26
N LEU A 81 -5.48 1.24 -8.93
CA LEU A 81 -6.00 -0.10 -9.16
C LEU A 81 -6.81 -0.07 -10.46
N SER A 82 -6.14 -0.34 -11.59
CA SER A 82 -6.77 -0.51 -12.90
C SER A 82 -7.05 -1.97 -13.23
#